data_AF-A0A2H8TZS1-F1
#
_entry.id   AF-A0A2H8TZS1-F1
#
_cell.length_a   1.000
_cell.length_b   1.000
_cell.length_c   1.000
_cell.angle_alpha   90.00
_cell.angle_beta   90.00
_cell.angle_gamma   90.00
#
_symmetry.space_group_name_H-M   'P 1'
#
loop_
_entity.id
_entity.type
_entity.pdbx_description
1 polymer ?
#
loop_
_entity_poly.entity_id
_entity_poly.type
_entity_poly.pdbx_seq_one_letter_code
_entity_poly.pdbx_strand_id
1 'polypeptide(L)'
;MNFKITAELKIVYLYLIIIVACYMCESKLIYSCQNGFSKFGSNCYYLSKETATWQEAFFECKYLAKESKLVVLTKEVENHNIRKFLKYKKNETKERWIGGIYDWSQDQWKWAISGRKIRYNRFGTMQHFNNGRNDQWQCLSLNPSIDYKWNAQSCLQKKHFICETKPQPECKNIKV
;
A
#
# COMPACT_ATOMS: atom_id res chain seq x y z
N MET A 1 -28.22 60.60 16.42
CA MET A 1 -27.87 59.49 17.35
C MET A 1 -28.20 58.08 16.83
N ASN A 2 -28.79 57.90 15.63
CA ASN A 2 -29.25 56.59 15.13
C ASN A 2 -28.23 55.82 14.25
N PHE A 3 -27.23 56.51 13.69
CA PHE A 3 -26.28 55.91 12.74
C PHE A 3 -25.22 55.00 13.40
N LYS A 4 -24.93 55.24 14.68
CA LYS A 4 -23.97 54.45 15.47
C LYS A 4 -24.58 53.10 15.89
N ILE A 5 -25.87 53.11 16.26
CA ILE A 5 -26.63 51.94 16.70
C ILE A 5 -26.80 50.93 15.55
N THR A 6 -27.02 51.40 14.32
CA THR A 6 -27.14 50.52 13.14
C THR A 6 -25.81 49.88 12.74
N ALA A 7 -24.67 50.54 12.99
CA ALA A 7 -23.35 49.98 12.74
C ALA A 7 -23.00 48.87 13.75
N GLU A 8 -23.24 49.11 15.04
CA GLU A 8 -23.01 48.12 16.11
C GLU A 8 -23.89 46.87 15.91
N LEU A 9 -25.17 47.03 15.53
CA LEU A 9 -26.05 45.89 15.21
C LEU A 9 -25.56 45.08 14.01
N LYS A 10 -25.05 45.73 12.96
CA LYS A 10 -24.48 45.03 11.80
C LYS A 10 -23.23 44.24 12.18
N ILE A 11 -22.39 44.78 13.06
CA ILE A 11 -21.19 44.10 13.57
C ILE A 11 -21.59 42.86 14.35
N VAL A 12 -22.53 42.97 15.30
CA VAL A 12 -23.02 41.82 16.09
C VAL A 12 -23.64 40.75 15.18
N TYR A 13 -24.43 41.15 14.18
CA TYR A 13 -25.02 40.22 13.21
C TYR A 13 -23.96 39.50 12.36
N LEU A 14 -22.91 40.22 11.92
CA LEU A 14 -21.80 39.63 11.18
C LEU A 14 -21.01 38.63 12.05
N TYR A 15 -20.76 38.97 13.31
CA TYR A 15 -20.13 38.08 14.29
C TYR A 15 -20.94 36.81 14.52
N LEU A 16 -22.27 36.93 14.67
CA LEU A 16 -23.16 35.78 14.82
C LEU A 16 -23.15 34.89 13.57
N ILE A 17 -23.16 35.47 12.36
CA ILE A 17 -23.05 34.71 11.11
C ILE A 17 -21.73 33.95 11.05
N ILE A 18 -20.60 34.59 11.41
CA ILE A 18 -19.28 33.96 11.40
C ILE A 18 -19.23 32.80 12.40
N ILE A 19 -19.75 33.01 13.62
CA ILE A 19 -19.81 31.98 14.66
C ILE A 19 -20.66 30.79 14.19
N VAL A 20 -21.85 31.03 13.64
CA VAL A 20 -22.71 29.98 13.08
C VAL A 20 -22.04 29.28 11.91
N ALA A 21 -21.40 29.99 10.99
CA ALA A 21 -20.68 29.40 9.86
C ALA A 21 -19.49 28.53 10.32
N CYS A 22 -18.78 28.93 11.38
CA CYS A 22 -17.73 28.12 12.00
C CYS A 22 -18.28 26.86 12.67
N TYR A 23 -19.42 26.94 13.37
CA TYR A 23 -20.07 25.77 13.98
C TYR A 23 -20.62 24.78 12.93
N MET A 24 -21.06 25.27 11.77
CA MET A 24 -21.58 24.43 10.69
C MET A 24 -20.48 23.76 9.83
N CYS A 25 -19.20 24.08 10.08
CA CYS A 25 -18.07 23.49 9.36
C CYS A 25 -17.45 22.32 10.15
N GLU A 26 -18.23 21.27 10.41
CA GLU A 26 -17.68 20.03 10.95
C GLU A 26 -17.08 19.17 9.82
N SER A 27 -15.77 19.27 9.61
CA SER A 27 -15.04 18.38 8.69
C SER A 27 -14.55 17.14 9.42
N LYS A 28 -14.96 15.94 8.99
CA LYS A 28 -14.41 14.68 9.51
C LYS A 28 -13.26 14.20 8.64
N LEU A 29 -12.13 13.87 9.28
CA LEU A 29 -10.99 13.24 8.62
C LEU A 29 -11.30 11.76 8.36
N ILE A 30 -11.47 11.39 7.09
CA ILE A 30 -11.73 10.00 6.69
C ILE A 30 -10.51 9.47 5.95
N TYR A 31 -10.07 8.27 6.31
CA TYR A 31 -8.92 7.62 5.65
C TYR A 31 -9.40 6.63 4.59
N SER A 32 -9.14 6.93 3.33
CA SER A 32 -9.59 6.15 2.17
C SER A 32 -8.42 5.67 1.30
N CYS A 33 -8.68 4.65 0.48
CA CYS A 33 -7.74 4.16 -0.52
C CYS A 33 -8.13 4.77 -1.89
N GLN A 34 -7.20 5.47 -2.52
CA GLN A 34 -7.41 6.15 -3.80
C GLN A 34 -6.70 5.40 -4.94
N ASN A 35 -6.80 5.89 -6.17
CA ASN A 35 -6.06 5.38 -7.35
C ASN A 35 -6.26 3.88 -7.63
N GLY A 36 -7.46 3.36 -7.37
CA GLY A 36 -7.80 1.95 -7.60
C GLY A 36 -7.23 0.98 -6.55
N PHE A 37 -6.66 1.49 -5.45
CA PHE A 37 -6.25 0.64 -4.34
C PHE A 37 -7.48 0.17 -3.54
N SER A 38 -7.46 -1.09 -3.13
CA SER A 38 -8.47 -1.69 -2.26
C SER A 38 -7.98 -1.70 -0.81
N LYS A 39 -8.84 -1.29 0.13
CA LYS A 39 -8.53 -1.37 1.56
C LYS A 39 -8.58 -2.82 2.02
N PHE A 40 -7.50 -3.29 2.65
CA PHE A 40 -7.49 -4.58 3.33
C PHE A 40 -6.68 -4.49 4.63
N GLY A 41 -7.30 -4.78 5.77
CA GLY A 41 -6.70 -4.50 7.07
C GLY A 41 -6.42 -3.00 7.24
N SER A 42 -5.18 -2.66 7.59
CA SER A 42 -4.73 -1.28 7.85
C SER A 42 -4.06 -0.57 6.67
N ASN A 43 -3.85 -1.27 5.55
CA ASN A 43 -3.17 -0.74 4.37
C ASN A 43 -4.11 -0.76 3.14
N CYS A 44 -3.69 -0.03 2.12
CA CYS A 44 -4.28 -0.02 0.79
C CYS A 44 -3.42 -0.87 -0.15
N TYR A 45 -4.03 -1.75 -0.94
CA TYR A 45 -3.32 -2.61 -1.89
C TYR A 45 -3.84 -2.43 -3.32
N TYR A 46 -2.92 -2.33 -4.27
CA TYR A 46 -3.22 -2.33 -5.69
C TYR A 46 -2.70 -3.62 -6.31
N LEU A 47 -3.58 -4.34 -7.01
CA LEU A 47 -3.23 -5.52 -7.78
C LEU A 47 -3.07 -5.10 -9.24
N SER A 48 -1.87 -5.23 -9.79
CA SER A 48 -1.62 -4.85 -11.17
C SER A 48 -2.47 -5.66 -12.15
N LYS A 49 -2.91 -4.98 -13.22
CA LYS A 49 -3.55 -5.60 -14.38
C LYS A 49 -2.53 -6.08 -15.38
N GLU A 50 -1.46 -5.31 -15.58
CA GLU A 50 -0.37 -5.63 -16.50
C GLU A 50 0.78 -6.37 -15.80
N THR A 51 1.64 -6.97 -16.62
CA THR A 51 2.87 -7.63 -16.17
C THR A 51 4.07 -6.73 -16.38
N ALA A 52 5.05 -6.84 -15.49
CA ALA A 52 6.29 -6.06 -15.51
C ALA A 52 7.43 -6.91 -14.94
N THR A 53 8.66 -6.59 -15.33
CA THR A 53 9.85 -7.05 -14.60
C THR A 53 9.80 -6.52 -13.16
N TRP A 54 10.56 -7.13 -12.26
CA TRP A 54 10.54 -6.69 -10.87
C TRP A 54 10.98 -5.23 -10.71
N GLN A 55 11.98 -4.80 -11.48
CA GLN A 55 12.48 -3.41 -11.45
C GLN A 55 11.45 -2.43 -11.99
N GLU A 56 10.80 -2.74 -13.12
CA GLU A 56 9.69 -1.93 -13.64
C GLU A 56 8.57 -1.82 -12.59
N ALA A 57 8.13 -2.95 -12.03
CA ALA A 57 7.09 -2.98 -10.99
C ALA A 57 7.45 -2.15 -9.75
N PHE A 58 8.72 -2.14 -9.36
CA PHE A 58 9.22 -1.31 -8.25
C PHE A 58 9.04 0.19 -8.52
N PHE A 59 9.31 0.65 -9.75
CA PHE A 59 9.10 2.04 -10.13
C PHE A 59 7.62 2.36 -10.35
N GLU A 60 6.86 1.49 -11.02
CA GLU A 60 5.42 1.63 -11.22
C GLU A 60 4.69 1.86 -9.89
N CYS A 61 4.97 1.06 -8.87
CA CYS A 61 4.37 1.27 -7.55
C CYS A 61 4.69 2.64 -6.95
N LYS A 62 5.89 3.18 -7.17
CA LYS A 62 6.24 4.53 -6.68
C LYS A 62 5.48 5.64 -7.40
N TYR A 63 5.13 5.44 -8.67
CA TYR A 63 4.38 6.42 -9.47
C TYR A 63 2.87 6.37 -9.22
N LEU A 64 2.32 5.21 -8.83
CA LEU A 64 0.87 5.02 -8.68
C LEU A 64 0.22 5.86 -7.56
N ALA A 65 0.93 6.10 -6.46
CA ALA A 65 0.42 6.90 -5.34
C ALA A 65 1.55 7.38 -4.43
N LYS A 66 1.26 8.42 -3.64
CA LYS A 66 2.17 8.91 -2.59
C LYS A 66 2.55 7.77 -1.64
N GLU A 67 3.85 7.66 -1.38
CA GLU A 67 4.46 6.65 -0.49
C GLU A 67 4.14 5.19 -0.89
N SER A 68 3.65 4.97 -2.11
CA SER A 68 3.38 3.62 -2.59
C SER A 68 4.66 2.92 -3.02
N LYS A 69 4.66 1.60 -2.84
CA LYS A 69 5.79 0.71 -3.06
C LYS A 69 5.31 -0.70 -3.31
N LEU A 70 6.17 -1.55 -3.87
CA LEU A 70 5.93 -3.00 -3.85
C LEU A 70 5.68 -3.46 -2.42
N VAL A 71 4.68 -4.32 -2.23
CA VAL A 71 4.26 -4.76 -0.91
C VAL A 71 5.42 -5.39 -0.13
N VAL A 72 5.57 -4.96 1.12
CA VAL A 72 6.55 -5.46 2.07
C VAL A 72 5.80 -6.21 3.16
N LEU A 73 6.14 -7.49 3.33
CA LEU A 73 5.50 -8.35 4.32
C LEU A 73 6.47 -8.52 5.48
N THR A 74 6.42 -7.61 6.46
CA THR A 74 7.35 -7.65 7.61
C THR A 74 6.80 -8.42 8.80
N LYS A 75 5.48 -8.65 8.84
CA LYS A 75 4.80 -9.35 9.92
C LYS A 75 4.02 -10.54 9.40
N GLU A 76 3.89 -11.54 10.25
CA GLU A 76 3.09 -12.74 9.98
C GLU A 76 1.64 -12.43 9.59
N VAL A 77 1.04 -11.49 10.33
CA VAL A 77 -0.33 -11.05 10.08
C VAL A 77 -0.47 -10.42 8.69
N GLU A 78 0.51 -9.65 8.22
CA GLU A 78 0.49 -9.03 6.89
C GLU A 78 0.56 -10.09 5.80
N ASN A 79 1.46 -11.07 5.95
CA ASN A 79 1.59 -12.19 5.02
C ASN A 79 0.34 -13.07 4.99
N HIS A 80 -0.26 -13.37 6.15
CA HIS A 80 -1.52 -14.12 6.21
C HIS A 80 -2.65 -13.35 5.52
N ASN A 81 -2.77 -12.06 5.81
CA ASN A 81 -3.79 -11.17 5.27
C ASN A 81 -3.74 -11.08 3.75
N ILE A 82 -2.55 -10.83 3.17
CA ILE A 82 -2.43 -10.72 1.71
C ILE A 82 -2.75 -12.06 1.03
N ARG A 83 -2.31 -13.19 1.59
CA ARG A 83 -2.62 -14.53 1.06
C ARG A 83 -4.11 -14.81 1.11
N LYS A 84 -4.79 -14.47 2.22
CA LYS A 84 -6.24 -14.61 2.35
C LYS A 84 -6.98 -13.72 1.35
N PHE A 85 -6.53 -12.47 1.18
CA PHE A 85 -7.09 -11.53 0.21
C PHE A 85 -7.00 -12.08 -1.23
N LEU A 86 -5.83 -12.59 -1.63
CA LEU A 86 -5.62 -13.18 -2.95
C LEU A 86 -6.47 -14.45 -3.15
N LYS A 87 -6.56 -15.33 -2.15
CA LYS A 87 -7.42 -16.53 -2.21
C LYS A 87 -8.92 -16.21 -2.32
N TYR A 88 -9.37 -15.15 -1.65
CA TYR A 88 -10.79 -14.78 -1.64
C TYR A 88 -11.25 -14.20 -2.99
N LYS A 89 -10.35 -13.51 -3.71
CA LYS A 89 -10.58 -13.09 -5.09
C LYS A 89 -10.63 -14.34 -5.99
N LYS A 90 -11.83 -14.90 -6.20
CA LYS A 90 -12.06 -15.98 -7.17
C LYS A 90 -11.39 -15.61 -8.51
N ASN A 91 -10.64 -16.55 -9.09
CA ASN A 91 -9.84 -16.40 -10.32
C ASN A 91 -8.57 -15.54 -10.21
N GLU A 92 -8.14 -15.17 -9.01
CA GLU A 92 -6.75 -14.74 -8.84
C GLU A 92 -5.86 -15.98 -8.97
N THR A 93 -5.15 -16.07 -10.09
CA THR A 93 -4.20 -17.16 -10.40
C THR A 93 -2.87 -16.58 -10.88
N LYS A 94 -2.68 -15.27 -10.73
CA LYS A 94 -1.50 -14.57 -11.19
C LYS A 94 -0.43 -14.61 -10.12
N GLU A 95 0.77 -15.06 -10.49
CA GLU A 95 1.95 -14.86 -9.67
C GLU A 95 2.29 -13.37 -9.64
N ARG A 96 2.58 -12.84 -8.44
CA ARG A 96 2.73 -11.40 -8.23
C ARG A 96 4.01 -11.03 -7.51
N TRP A 97 4.77 -10.08 -8.07
CA TRP A 97 5.95 -9.50 -7.43
C TRP A 97 5.61 -8.81 -6.11
N ILE A 98 6.51 -8.98 -5.14
CA ILE A 98 6.54 -8.29 -3.86
C ILE A 98 7.94 -7.69 -3.63
N GLY A 99 8.10 -6.83 -2.62
CA GLY A 99 9.28 -5.97 -2.48
C GLY A 99 10.59 -6.63 -2.03
N GLY A 100 10.69 -7.97 -2.07
CA GLY A 100 11.86 -8.71 -1.62
C GLY A 100 12.88 -8.95 -2.74
N ILE A 101 14.17 -8.79 -2.42
CA ILE A 101 15.30 -9.05 -3.33
C ILE A 101 16.42 -9.78 -2.58
N TYR A 102 17.25 -10.51 -3.33
CA TYR A 102 18.47 -11.10 -2.79
C TYR A 102 19.65 -10.13 -2.87
N ASP A 103 20.36 -9.95 -1.76
CA ASP A 103 21.60 -9.18 -1.69
C ASP A 103 22.80 -10.13 -1.70
N TRP A 104 23.47 -10.21 -2.85
CA TRP A 104 24.66 -11.04 -3.04
C TRP A 104 25.87 -10.58 -2.24
N SER A 105 25.98 -9.27 -1.96
CA SER A 105 27.11 -8.74 -1.20
C SER A 105 27.05 -9.13 0.28
N GLN A 106 25.84 -9.38 0.80
CA GLN A 106 25.58 -9.72 2.18
C GLN A 106 25.04 -11.15 2.36
N ASP A 107 24.99 -11.93 1.28
CA ASP A 107 24.42 -13.28 1.20
C ASP A 107 23.07 -13.42 1.93
N GLN A 108 22.13 -12.50 1.66
CA GLN A 108 20.86 -12.48 2.38
C GLN A 108 19.70 -11.82 1.61
N TRP A 109 18.49 -12.26 1.92
CA TRP A 109 17.27 -11.59 1.47
C TRP A 109 17.02 -10.30 2.23
N LYS A 110 16.64 -9.24 1.50
CA LYS A 110 16.25 -7.93 2.06
C LYS A 110 15.01 -7.36 1.39
N TRP A 111 14.32 -6.47 2.10
CA TRP A 111 13.25 -5.65 1.54
C TRP A 111 13.84 -4.45 0.81
N ALA A 112 13.66 -4.36 -0.51
CA ALA A 112 14.37 -3.41 -1.36
C ALA A 112 14.22 -1.94 -0.93
N ILE A 113 13.02 -1.54 -0.49
CA ILE A 113 12.77 -0.15 -0.07
C ILE A 113 13.50 0.21 1.24
N SER A 114 13.53 -0.71 2.21
CA SER A 114 14.10 -0.40 3.53
C SER A 114 15.53 -0.86 3.71
N GLY A 115 16.04 -1.71 2.80
CA GLY A 115 17.31 -2.42 2.95
C GLY A 115 17.33 -3.43 4.11
N ARG A 116 16.25 -3.55 4.88
CA ARG A 116 16.22 -4.41 6.07
C ARG A 116 16.21 -5.88 5.67
N LYS A 117 17.04 -6.67 6.35
CA LYS A 117 17.06 -8.13 6.24
C LYS A 117 15.68 -8.72 6.49
N ILE A 118 15.28 -9.69 5.66
CA ILE A 118 14.11 -10.53 5.91
C ILE A 118 14.45 -11.49 7.05
N ARG A 119 13.76 -11.34 8.19
CA ARG A 119 14.07 -12.10 9.43
C ARG A 119 13.26 -13.38 9.61
N TYR A 120 12.23 -13.60 8.80
CA TYR A 120 11.36 -14.77 8.91
C TYR A 120 11.12 -15.38 7.53
N ASN A 121 10.93 -16.69 7.49
CA ASN A 121 10.84 -17.46 6.25
C ASN A 121 9.38 -17.79 5.92
N ARG A 122 8.89 -17.38 4.75
CA ARG A 122 7.61 -17.82 4.18
C ARG A 122 7.73 -18.35 2.74
N PHE A 123 8.94 -18.79 2.37
CA PHE A 123 9.18 -19.47 1.10
C PHE A 123 8.37 -20.77 0.99
N GLY A 124 7.95 -21.11 -0.22
CA GLY A 124 7.28 -22.39 -0.54
C GLY A 124 8.16 -23.60 -0.25
N THR A 125 9.46 -23.44 -0.49
CA THR A 125 10.50 -24.46 -0.42
C THR A 125 11.67 -23.93 0.40
N MET A 126 12.16 -24.74 1.35
CA MET A 126 13.19 -24.34 2.30
C MET A 126 14.56 -24.07 1.65
N GLN A 127 14.80 -24.64 0.46
CA GLN A 127 16.02 -24.45 -0.33
C GLN A 127 16.28 -22.98 -0.70
N HIS A 128 15.24 -22.15 -0.83
CA HIS A 128 15.39 -20.73 -1.18
C HIS A 128 15.77 -19.83 0.01
N PHE A 129 15.66 -20.34 1.24
CA PHE A 129 16.09 -19.65 2.46
C PHE A 129 17.50 -20.07 2.90
N ASN A 130 17.91 -21.31 2.59
CA ASN A 130 19.18 -21.89 3.00
C ASN A 130 20.08 -22.15 1.78
N ASN A 131 20.83 -21.14 1.33
CA ASN A 131 22.05 -21.18 0.50
C ASN A 131 22.13 -22.24 -0.64
N GLY A 132 21.00 -22.72 -1.13
CA GLY A 132 20.88 -23.74 -2.18
C GLY A 132 20.98 -23.07 -3.53
N ARG A 133 22.21 -22.87 -3.98
CA ARG A 133 22.59 -22.29 -5.27
C ARG A 133 21.79 -22.87 -6.43
N ASN A 134 21.07 -21.99 -7.12
CA ASN A 134 20.84 -22.07 -8.55
C ASN A 134 20.74 -20.63 -9.04
N ASP A 135 21.78 -20.16 -9.73
CA ASP A 135 22.27 -18.78 -9.69
C ASP A 135 21.48 -17.79 -10.57
N GLN A 136 20.15 -17.92 -10.64
CA GLN A 136 19.29 -17.13 -11.54
C GLN A 136 18.06 -16.49 -10.87
N TRP A 137 17.91 -16.60 -9.54
CA TRP A 137 16.70 -16.14 -8.83
C TRP A 137 17.03 -15.00 -7.88
N GLN A 138 16.48 -13.80 -8.12
CA GLN A 138 16.93 -12.57 -7.44
C GLN A 138 15.79 -11.73 -6.84
N CYS A 139 14.54 -12.07 -7.15
CA CYS A 139 13.36 -11.29 -6.75
C CYS A 139 12.25 -12.16 -6.20
N LEU A 140 11.47 -11.60 -5.27
CA LEU A 140 10.45 -12.31 -4.51
C LEU A 140 9.05 -12.12 -5.10
N SER A 141 8.32 -13.21 -5.28
CA SER A 141 6.91 -13.22 -5.72
C SER A 141 6.03 -14.04 -4.78
N LEU A 142 4.71 -13.83 -4.85
CA LEU A 142 3.69 -14.71 -4.28
C LEU A 142 3.17 -15.62 -5.38
N ASN A 143 3.35 -16.94 -5.21
CA ASN A 143 3.00 -17.92 -6.24
C ASN A 143 1.73 -18.71 -5.85
N PRO A 144 0.65 -18.62 -6.65
CA PRO A 144 -0.62 -19.30 -6.35
C PRO A 144 -0.49 -20.83 -6.31
N SER A 145 0.39 -21.43 -7.11
CA SER A 145 0.61 -22.88 -7.16
C SER A 145 1.20 -23.47 -5.88
N ILE A 146 1.79 -22.62 -5.03
CA ILE A 146 2.32 -22.99 -3.71
C ILE A 146 1.58 -22.25 -2.59
N ASP A 147 0.27 -22.09 -2.75
CA ASP A 147 -0.62 -21.49 -1.76
C ASP A 147 -0.28 -20.03 -1.42
N TYR A 148 0.18 -19.27 -2.42
CA TYR A 148 0.67 -17.90 -2.27
C TYR A 148 1.81 -17.76 -1.26
N LYS A 149 2.62 -18.82 -1.08
CA LYS A 149 3.89 -18.70 -0.37
C LYS A 149 4.91 -17.93 -1.23
N TRP A 150 5.97 -17.47 -0.58
CA TRP A 150 7.02 -16.73 -1.28
C TRP A 150 7.77 -17.65 -2.23
N ASN A 151 8.08 -17.13 -3.40
CA ASN A 151 8.80 -17.81 -4.45
C ASN A 151 9.97 -16.92 -4.90
N ALA A 152 11.15 -17.53 -5.07
CA ALA A 152 12.28 -16.83 -5.65
C ALA A 152 12.21 -17.01 -7.17
N GLN A 153 12.29 -15.90 -7.91
CA GLN A 153 12.17 -15.89 -9.37
C GLN A 153 13.16 -14.90 -9.99
N SER A 154 13.38 -15.03 -11.31
CA SER A 154 14.31 -14.17 -12.03
C SER A 154 13.67 -12.81 -12.17
N CYS A 155 14.36 -11.75 -11.75
CA CYS A 155 13.84 -10.38 -11.78
C CYS A 155 13.47 -9.92 -13.20
N LEU A 156 14.03 -10.58 -14.23
CA LEU A 156 13.78 -10.31 -15.65
C LEU A 156 12.46 -10.91 -16.16
N GLN A 157 11.84 -11.83 -15.41
CA GLN A 157 10.52 -12.34 -15.79
C GLN A 157 9.46 -11.25 -15.63
N LYS A 158 8.53 -11.18 -16.58
CA LYS A 158 7.36 -10.32 -16.45
C LYS A 158 6.27 -11.04 -15.65
N LYS A 159 5.88 -10.44 -14.53
CA LYS A 159 4.79 -10.93 -13.68
C LYS A 159 3.89 -9.77 -13.29
N HIS A 160 2.69 -10.09 -12.82
CA HIS A 160 1.88 -9.08 -12.16
C HIS A 160 2.56 -8.66 -10.85
N PHE A 161 2.06 -7.63 -10.18
CA PHE A 161 2.67 -7.11 -8.96
C PHE A 161 1.62 -6.56 -7.99
N ILE A 162 2.05 -6.37 -6.74
CA ILE A 162 1.22 -5.80 -5.68
C ILE A 162 1.92 -4.57 -5.14
N CYS A 163 1.24 -3.43 -5.24
CA CYS A 163 1.66 -2.22 -4.55
C CYS A 163 0.89 -2.08 -3.24
N GLU A 164 1.54 -1.50 -2.24
CA GLU A 164 0.89 -1.08 -1.00
C GLU A 164 1.08 0.42 -0.79
N THR A 165 0.16 1.05 -0.08
CA THR A 165 0.31 2.40 0.48
C THR A 165 -0.53 2.55 1.74
N LYS A 166 -0.32 3.63 2.49
CA LYS A 166 -1.20 3.99 3.61
C LYS A 166 -2.47 4.64 3.09
N PRO A 167 -3.63 4.39 3.72
CA PRO A 167 -4.83 5.18 3.50
C PRO A 167 -4.50 6.67 3.63
N GLN A 168 -4.97 7.47 2.69
CA GLN A 168 -4.73 8.91 2.71
C GLN A 168 -5.90 9.62 3.41
N PRO A 169 -5.63 10.71 4.16
CA PRO A 169 -6.68 11.54 4.72
C PRO A 169 -7.46 12.23 3.60
N GLU A 170 -8.78 12.17 3.69
CA GLU A 170 -9.72 12.83 2.80
C GLU A 170 -10.68 13.66 3.66
N CYS A 171 -10.69 14.97 3.47
CA CYS A 171 -11.64 15.86 4.11
C CYS A 171 -12.97 15.74 3.36
N LYS A 172 -13.96 15.09 3.99
CA LYS A 172 -15.33 15.07 3.45
C LYS A 172 -16.19 16.04 4.22
N ASN A 173 -16.83 16.95 3.49
CA ASN A 173 -17.90 17.79 4.01
C ASN A 173 -19.10 16.89 4.28
N ILE A 174 -19.39 16.64 5.55
CA ILE A 174 -20.61 15.94 5.94
C ILE A 174 -21.73 16.96 5.79
N LYS A 175 -22.57 16.79 4.77
CA LYS A 175 -23.87 17.46 4.76
C LYS A 175 -24.69 16.80 5.87
N VAL A 176 -24.76 17.45 7.03
CA VAL A 176 -25.72 17.11 8.09
C VAL A 176 -27.09 17.60 7.66
#